data_AF-A0A6G3MKY3-F1
#
_entry.id   AF-A0A6G3MKY3-F1
#
_cell.length_a   1.000
_cell.length_b   1.000
_cell.length_c   1.000
_cell.angle_alpha   90.00
_cell.angle_beta   90.00
_cell.angle_gamma   90.00
#
_symmetry.space_group_name_H-M   'P 1'
#
loop_
_entity.id
_entity.type
_entity.pdbx_description
1 polymer ?
#
loop_
_entity_poly.entity_id
_entity_poly.type
_entity_poly.pdbx_seq_one_letter_code
_entity_poly.pdbx_strand_id
1 'polypeptide(L)'
;QIFVQRYSNSNYLKTFQIKHIKNAFRINGLGLFNPSIDTIYQSLKQKIVAFSQNLLNFQINTRLIKEISAFETKSKTVQQYPIECIPILIRDIRAISVSTPNIFDFEQLKELICQIGNSMGLVRIFRNGILSFLNNNHEYISKDMIPFSISEKLSSLHSHITYTAAKNFEGILNDLSIDTDIEIEYFNVFTNVF
;
A
#
# COMPACT_ATOMS: atom_id res chain seq x y z
N GLN A 1 -10.21 -0.78 -6.22
CA GLN A 1 -10.16 0.13 -5.06
C GLN A 1 -10.22 1.58 -5.53
N ILE A 2 -11.00 2.42 -4.85
CA ILE A 2 -11.21 3.84 -5.19
C ILE A 2 -11.10 4.63 -3.89
N PHE A 3 -10.33 5.71 -3.90
CA PHE A 3 -10.30 6.69 -2.82
C PHE A 3 -11.19 7.86 -3.19
N VAL A 4 -11.98 8.33 -2.23
CA VAL A 4 -12.84 9.50 -2.39
C VAL A 4 -12.42 10.52 -1.34
N GLN A 5 -12.32 11.79 -1.75
CA GLN A 5 -12.01 12.88 -0.85
C GLN A 5 -13.04 12.98 0.27
N ARG A 6 -12.59 13.08 1.52
CA ARG A 6 -13.46 13.11 2.71
C ARG A 6 -14.27 14.41 2.82
N TYR A 7 -13.64 15.55 2.58
CA TYR A 7 -14.27 16.88 2.62
C TYR A 7 -13.79 17.75 1.46
N SER A 8 -14.71 18.52 0.87
CA SER A 8 -14.47 19.42 -0.25
C SER A 8 -15.32 20.67 -0.06
N ASN A 9 -14.74 21.84 -0.32
CA ASN A 9 -15.48 23.11 -0.34
C ASN A 9 -16.25 23.33 -1.67
N SER A 10 -16.22 22.34 -2.56
CA SER A 10 -16.89 22.38 -3.85
C SER A 10 -17.98 21.32 -3.94
N ASN A 11 -18.91 21.48 -4.88
CA ASN A 11 -20.00 20.53 -5.13
C ASN A 11 -19.54 19.18 -5.70
N TYR A 12 -18.23 18.98 -5.87
CA TYR A 12 -17.64 17.76 -6.40
C TYR A 12 -16.61 17.19 -5.44
N LEU A 13 -16.55 15.85 -5.39
CA LEU A 13 -15.53 15.12 -4.64
C LEU A 13 -14.47 14.59 -5.58
N LYS A 14 -13.20 14.84 -5.25
CA LYS A 14 -12.09 14.27 -5.99
C LYS A 14 -12.01 12.77 -5.70
N THR A 15 -11.70 12.01 -6.74
CA THR A 15 -11.44 10.57 -6.61
C THR A 15 -10.02 10.25 -7.01
N PHE A 16 -9.43 9.25 -6.36
CA PHE A 16 -8.13 8.74 -6.70
C PHE A 16 -8.24 7.23 -6.99
N GLN A 17 -7.80 6.85 -8.19
CA GLN A 17 -8.05 5.54 -8.78
C GLN A 17 -6.77 5.00 -9.41
N ILE A 18 -6.73 3.68 -9.63
CA ILE A 18 -5.62 2.98 -10.28
C ILE A 18 -5.21 3.59 -11.63
N LYS A 19 -6.17 4.13 -12.40
CA LYS A 19 -5.92 4.80 -13.68
C LYS A 19 -5.02 6.03 -13.55
N HIS A 20 -5.12 6.76 -12.42
CA HIS A 20 -4.26 7.93 -12.18
C HIS A 20 -2.82 7.51 -11.93
N ILE A 21 -2.62 6.42 -11.16
CA ILE A 21 -1.29 5.83 -10.94
C ILE A 21 -0.69 5.31 -12.24
N LYS A 22 -1.48 4.54 -13.01
CA LYS A 22 -1.03 4.02 -14.32
C LYS A 22 -0.57 5.14 -15.25
N ASN A 23 -1.33 6.24 -15.31
CA ASN A 23 -0.97 7.40 -16.12
C ASN A 23 0.27 8.10 -15.59
N ALA A 24 0.45 8.21 -14.28
CA ALA A 24 1.65 8.78 -13.68
C ALA A 24 2.91 7.98 -14.05
N PHE A 25 2.87 6.65 -13.98
CA PHE A 25 3.99 5.80 -14.43
C PHE A 25 4.22 5.86 -15.93
N ARG A 26 3.17 5.99 -16.73
CA ARG A 26 3.31 6.18 -18.19
C ARG A 26 4.03 7.48 -18.53
N ILE A 27 3.81 8.56 -17.79
CA ILE A 27 4.41 9.87 -18.07
C ILE A 27 5.83 9.95 -17.48
N ASN A 28 6.00 9.50 -16.24
CA ASN A 28 7.23 9.75 -15.47
C ASN A 28 8.15 8.52 -15.36
N GLY A 29 7.74 7.37 -15.92
CA GLY A 29 8.41 6.10 -15.71
C GLY A 29 8.23 5.54 -14.30
N LEU A 30 8.91 4.42 -14.02
CA LEU A 30 8.90 3.78 -12.70
C LEU A 30 9.84 4.48 -11.70
N GLY A 31 10.67 5.45 -12.11
CA GLY A 31 11.62 6.13 -11.22
C GLY A 31 10.97 6.90 -10.04
N LEU A 32 9.68 7.23 -10.13
CA LEU A 32 8.93 7.83 -9.01
C LEU A 32 8.38 6.80 -8.02
N PHE A 33 8.49 5.51 -8.32
CA PHE A 33 7.91 4.44 -7.53
C PHE A 33 8.57 4.29 -6.17
N ASN A 34 9.88 4.00 -6.14
CA ASN A 34 10.61 3.76 -4.88
C ASN A 34 10.47 4.94 -3.91
N PRO A 35 10.69 6.21 -4.32
CA PRO A 35 10.48 7.35 -3.42
C PRO A 35 9.04 7.49 -2.90
N SER A 36 8.05 7.13 -3.73
CA SER A 36 6.63 7.18 -3.33
C SER A 36 6.31 6.11 -2.29
N ILE A 37 6.79 4.88 -2.51
CA ILE A 37 6.61 3.76 -1.57
C ILE A 37 7.33 4.05 -0.25
N ASP A 38 8.56 4.56 -0.31
CA ASP A 38 9.31 4.95 0.88
C ASP A 38 8.56 6.00 1.71
N THR A 39 8.01 7.01 1.06
CA THR A 39 7.21 8.04 1.74
C THR A 39 5.98 7.44 2.41
N ILE A 40 5.28 6.53 1.74
CA ILE A 40 4.11 5.84 2.31
C ILE A 40 4.52 4.96 3.48
N TYR A 41 5.64 4.26 3.38
CA TYR A 41 6.20 3.43 4.43
C TYR A 41 6.54 4.24 5.68
N GLN A 42 7.27 5.34 5.52
CA GLN A 42 7.62 6.22 6.64
C GLN A 42 6.37 6.78 7.32
N SER A 43 5.37 7.19 6.54
CA SER A 43 4.08 7.65 7.08
C SER A 43 3.37 6.55 7.86
N LEU A 44 3.35 5.32 7.35
CA LEU A 44 2.70 4.17 7.99
C LEU A 44 3.41 3.78 9.28
N LYS A 45 4.75 3.75 9.28
CA LYS A 45 5.56 3.50 10.49
C LYS A 45 5.24 4.51 11.59
N GLN A 46 5.26 5.81 11.26
CA GLN A 46 4.94 6.88 12.22
C GLN A 46 3.53 6.72 12.79
N LYS A 47 2.54 6.42 11.94
CA LYS A 47 1.15 6.21 12.38
C LYS A 47 1.00 4.97 13.25
N ILE A 48 1.63 3.84 12.91
CA ILE A 48 1.56 2.62 13.73
C ILE A 48 2.18 2.86 15.11
N VAL A 49 3.29 3.60 15.19
CA VAL A 49 3.89 3.98 16.48
C VAL A 49 2.93 4.87 17.28
N ALA A 50 2.33 5.87 16.66
CA ALA A 50 1.33 6.70 17.33
C ALA A 50 0.08 5.89 17.74
N PHE A 51 -0.35 4.92 16.93
CA PHE A 51 -1.44 4.00 17.26
C PHE A 51 -1.13 3.16 18.50
N SER A 52 0.07 2.57 18.55
CA SER A 52 0.46 1.70 19.66
C SER A 52 0.61 2.49 20.96
N GLN A 53 1.21 3.68 20.91
CA GLN A 53 1.27 4.60 22.05
C GLN A 53 -0.12 4.96 22.56
N ASN A 54 -1.04 5.24 21.64
CA ASN A 54 -2.44 5.55 21.93
C ASN A 54 -3.20 4.37 22.55
N LEU A 55 -2.98 3.15 22.06
CA LEU A 55 -3.55 1.94 22.65
C LEU A 55 -3.02 1.63 24.05
N LEU A 56 -1.74 1.90 24.30
CA LEU A 56 -1.10 1.65 25.60
C LEU A 56 -1.62 2.55 26.74
N ASN A 57 -2.44 3.56 26.44
CA ASN A 57 -3.09 4.36 27.46
C ASN A 57 -4.01 3.48 28.34
N PHE A 58 -3.67 3.42 29.64
CA PHE A 58 -4.31 2.59 30.65
C PHE A 58 -5.84 2.73 30.67
N GLN A 59 -6.37 3.94 30.45
CA GLN A 59 -7.81 4.20 30.51
C GLN A 59 -8.60 3.52 29.38
N ILE A 60 -7.99 3.36 28.21
CA ILE A 60 -8.62 2.71 27.04
C ILE A 60 -8.43 1.22 27.14
N ASN A 61 -7.21 0.77 27.41
CA ASN A 61 -6.88 -0.64 27.52
C ASN A 61 -7.78 -1.35 28.54
N THR A 62 -7.97 -0.75 29.72
CA THR A 62 -8.84 -1.34 30.75
C THR A 62 -10.31 -1.46 30.31
N ARG A 63 -10.81 -0.56 29.46
CA ARG A 63 -12.18 -0.62 28.94
C ARG A 63 -12.31 -1.58 27.77
N LEU A 64 -11.32 -1.62 26.87
CA LEU A 64 -11.26 -2.59 25.79
C LEU A 64 -11.17 -4.03 26.32
N ILE A 65 -10.38 -4.26 27.38
CA ILE A 65 -10.30 -5.59 28.04
C ILE A 65 -11.64 -5.98 28.67
N LYS A 66 -12.35 -5.02 29.29
CA LYS A 66 -13.72 -5.26 29.80
C LYS A 66 -14.69 -5.60 28.68
N GLU A 67 -14.58 -4.93 27.54
CA GLU A 67 -15.37 -5.24 26.34
C GLU A 67 -15.06 -6.62 25.77
N ILE A 68 -13.79 -6.99 25.65
CA ILE A 68 -13.39 -8.32 25.18
C ILE A 68 -13.95 -9.41 26.10
N SER A 69 -13.82 -9.24 27.43
CA SER A 69 -14.36 -10.23 28.37
C SER A 69 -15.91 -10.28 28.37
N ALA A 70 -16.59 -9.14 28.19
CA ALA A 70 -18.04 -9.08 28.00
C ALA A 70 -18.48 -9.73 26.68
N PHE A 71 -17.70 -9.57 25.61
CA PHE A 71 -17.93 -10.23 24.34
C PHE A 71 -17.74 -11.74 24.46
N GLU A 72 -16.65 -12.23 25.05
CA GLU A 72 -16.37 -13.66 25.24
C GLU A 72 -17.41 -14.37 26.11
N THR A 73 -17.97 -13.69 27.10
CA THR A 73 -19.05 -14.26 27.94
C THR A 73 -20.36 -14.37 27.18
N LYS A 74 -20.68 -13.42 26.28
CA LYS A 74 -21.92 -13.39 25.51
C LYS A 74 -21.85 -14.16 24.17
N SER A 75 -20.67 -14.25 23.56
CA SER A 75 -20.44 -14.86 22.24
C SER A 75 -20.57 -16.38 22.22
N LYS A 76 -20.72 -17.03 23.39
CA LYS A 76 -21.07 -18.45 23.50
C LYS A 76 -22.40 -18.81 22.83
N THR A 77 -23.24 -17.82 22.53
CA THR A 77 -24.57 -18.01 21.91
C THR A 77 -24.66 -17.47 20.49
N VAL A 78 -23.90 -16.43 20.12
CA VAL A 78 -23.91 -15.81 18.79
C VAL A 78 -22.50 -15.31 18.44
N GLN A 79 -22.02 -15.64 17.24
CA GLN A 79 -20.70 -15.27 16.72
C GLN A 79 -20.62 -13.80 16.24
N GLN A 80 -21.40 -12.91 16.86
CA GLN A 80 -21.52 -11.50 16.49
C GLN A 80 -21.46 -10.61 17.72
N TYR A 81 -20.94 -9.39 17.55
CA TYR A 81 -20.87 -8.43 18.64
C TYR A 81 -22.28 -8.02 19.10
N PRO A 82 -22.62 -8.11 20.40
CA PRO A 82 -23.96 -7.81 20.88
C PRO A 82 -24.31 -6.33 20.66
N ILE A 83 -25.41 -6.08 19.94
CA ILE A 83 -25.88 -4.71 19.63
C ILE A 83 -26.16 -3.93 20.93
N GLU A 84 -26.61 -4.61 21.98
CA GLU A 84 -26.89 -4.04 23.30
C GLU A 84 -25.65 -3.46 24.01
N CYS A 85 -24.45 -3.95 23.69
CA CYS A 85 -23.20 -3.45 24.28
C CYS A 85 -22.75 -2.12 23.64
N ILE A 86 -23.16 -1.83 22.41
CA ILE A 86 -22.79 -0.62 21.66
C ILE A 86 -23.07 0.68 22.44
N PRO A 87 -24.28 0.95 22.97
CA PRO A 87 -24.54 2.19 23.69
C PRO A 87 -23.71 2.34 24.96
N ILE A 88 -23.43 1.23 25.65
CA ILE A 88 -22.59 1.20 26.86
C ILE A 88 -21.15 1.57 26.49
N LEU A 89 -20.62 0.93 25.44
CA LEU A 89 -19.29 1.22 24.92
C LEU A 89 -19.14 2.68 24.49
N ILE A 90 -20.10 3.23 23.75
CA ILE A 90 -20.09 4.63 23.32
C ILE A 90 -20.10 5.58 24.52
N ARG A 91 -20.95 5.31 25.52
CA ARG A 91 -21.04 6.13 26.73
C ARG A 91 -19.71 6.10 27.49
N ASP A 92 -19.15 4.91 27.65
CA ASP A 92 -17.91 4.72 28.38
C ASP A 92 -16.77 5.46 27.64
N ILE A 93 -16.62 5.27 26.34
CA ILE A 93 -15.62 5.98 25.54
C ILE A 93 -15.76 7.51 25.67
N ARG A 94 -16.98 8.06 25.59
CA ARG A 94 -17.22 9.51 25.79
C ARG A 94 -16.85 9.99 27.19
N ALA A 95 -17.02 9.16 28.21
CA ALA A 95 -16.62 9.52 29.57
C ALA A 95 -15.10 9.69 29.71
N ILE A 96 -14.29 9.04 28.85
CA ILE A 96 -12.84 9.23 28.82
C ILE A 96 -12.51 10.59 28.21
N SER A 97 -13.10 10.90 27.05
CA SER A 97 -12.79 12.12 26.29
C SER A 97 -13.13 13.39 27.06
N VAL A 98 -14.15 13.35 27.92
CA VAL A 98 -14.55 14.48 28.78
C VAL A 98 -13.61 14.64 29.99
N SER A 99 -13.03 13.54 30.49
CA SER A 99 -12.19 13.54 31.71
C SER A 99 -10.76 14.03 31.43
N THR A 100 -10.26 13.88 30.21
CA THR A 100 -8.88 14.25 29.83
C THR A 100 -8.85 15.05 28.52
N PRO A 101 -9.28 16.33 28.54
CA PRO A 101 -9.47 17.15 27.33
C PRO A 101 -8.20 17.38 26.48
N ASN A 102 -7.01 17.08 26.98
CA ASN A 102 -5.73 17.30 26.28
C ASN A 102 -4.92 16.03 25.96
N ILE A 103 -5.39 14.82 26.32
CA ILE A 103 -4.52 13.63 26.29
C ILE A 103 -5.01 12.58 25.30
N PHE A 104 -6.32 12.46 25.07
CA PHE A 104 -6.82 11.38 24.24
C PHE A 104 -8.25 11.63 23.72
N ASP A 105 -8.39 11.81 22.40
CA ASP A 105 -9.70 11.78 21.75
C ASP A 105 -9.84 10.46 20.97
N PHE A 106 -10.89 9.69 21.27
CA PHE A 106 -11.20 8.47 20.52
C PHE A 106 -11.41 8.75 19.02
N GLU A 107 -11.81 9.97 18.66
CA GLU A 107 -11.85 10.40 17.26
C GLU A 107 -10.47 10.42 16.60
N GLN A 108 -9.41 10.77 17.34
CA GLN A 108 -8.04 10.67 16.84
C GLN A 108 -7.63 9.22 16.58
N LEU A 109 -8.04 8.27 17.43
CA LEU A 109 -7.79 6.85 17.19
C LEU A 109 -8.51 6.36 15.92
N LYS A 110 -9.78 6.73 15.73
CA LYS A 110 -10.54 6.39 14.51
C LYS A 110 -9.88 6.98 13.27
N GLU A 111 -9.49 8.25 13.34
CA GLU A 111 -8.79 8.92 12.25
C GLU A 111 -7.49 8.20 11.92
N LEU A 112 -6.73 7.83 12.95
CA LEU A 112 -5.45 7.17 12.78
C LEU A 112 -5.59 5.75 12.17
N ILE A 113 -6.60 4.97 12.61
CA ILE A 113 -6.95 3.70 11.97
C ILE A 113 -7.33 3.91 10.49
N CYS A 114 -8.16 4.92 10.20
CA CYS A 114 -8.51 5.26 8.82
C CYS A 114 -7.28 5.63 8.00
N GLN A 115 -6.37 6.43 8.55
CA GLN A 115 -5.14 6.84 7.86
C GLN A 115 -4.20 5.66 7.61
N ILE A 116 -4.07 4.71 8.53
CA ILE A 116 -3.31 3.46 8.32
C ILE A 116 -3.95 2.65 7.19
N GLY A 117 -5.26 2.40 7.27
CA GLY A 117 -5.99 1.67 6.22
C GLY A 117 -5.89 2.34 4.85
N ASN A 118 -5.94 3.67 4.80
CA ASN A 118 -5.75 4.44 3.58
C ASN A 118 -4.34 4.28 3.01
N SER A 119 -3.31 4.37 3.85
CA SER A 119 -1.91 4.12 3.43
C SER A 119 -1.74 2.71 2.86
N MET A 120 -2.28 1.68 3.52
CA MET A 120 -2.24 0.30 3.02
C MET A 120 -2.99 0.13 1.70
N GLY A 121 -4.18 0.74 1.59
CA GLY A 121 -4.93 0.74 0.35
C GLY A 121 -4.18 1.45 -0.78
N LEU A 122 -3.43 2.51 -0.47
CA LEU A 122 -2.63 3.23 -1.44
C LEU A 122 -1.50 2.33 -1.96
N VAL A 123 -0.78 1.63 -1.07
CA VAL A 123 0.20 0.60 -1.42
C VAL A 123 -0.43 -0.42 -2.38
N ARG A 124 -1.61 -0.98 -2.06
CA ARG A 124 -2.30 -1.93 -2.97
C ARG A 124 -2.64 -1.33 -4.34
N ILE A 125 -3.07 -0.08 -4.42
CA ILE A 125 -3.30 0.58 -5.72
C ILE A 125 -2.00 0.81 -6.48
N PHE A 126 -0.91 1.19 -5.80
CA PHE A 126 0.41 1.34 -6.42
C PHE A 126 0.86 0.02 -7.08
N ARG A 127 0.77 -1.10 -6.35
CA ARG A 127 1.07 -2.45 -6.90
C ARG A 127 0.30 -2.75 -8.17
N ASN A 128 -1.02 -2.61 -8.07
CA ASN A 128 -1.92 -2.96 -9.16
C ASN A 128 -1.72 -2.00 -10.33
N GLY A 129 -1.37 -0.74 -10.05
CA GLY A 129 -1.03 0.28 -11.04
C GLY A 129 0.23 -0.09 -11.83
N ILE A 130 1.28 -0.55 -11.15
CA ILE A 130 2.49 -1.07 -11.79
C ILE A 130 2.19 -2.31 -12.59
N LEU A 131 1.54 -3.31 -11.98
CA LEU A 131 1.22 -4.56 -12.67
C LEU A 131 0.37 -4.29 -13.93
N SER A 132 -0.60 -3.38 -13.84
CA SER A 132 -1.40 -2.96 -14.99
C SER A 132 -0.58 -2.18 -16.03
N PHE A 133 0.38 -1.35 -15.60
CA PHE A 133 1.30 -0.67 -16.51
C PHE A 133 2.20 -1.65 -17.25
N LEU A 134 2.87 -2.56 -16.51
CA LEU A 134 3.73 -3.61 -17.05
C LEU A 134 2.95 -4.54 -17.98
N ASN A 135 1.76 -5.01 -17.60
CA ASN A 135 0.95 -5.89 -18.45
C ASN A 135 0.54 -5.23 -19.77
N ASN A 136 0.19 -3.95 -19.76
CA ASN A 136 -0.12 -3.21 -20.99
C ASN A 136 1.14 -3.01 -21.85
N ASN A 137 2.32 -2.90 -21.26
CA ASN A 137 3.58 -2.78 -21.99
C ASN A 137 4.09 -4.13 -22.50
N HIS A 138 3.82 -5.22 -21.78
CA HIS A 138 4.13 -6.59 -22.19
C HIS A 138 3.33 -7.02 -23.42
N GLU A 139 2.18 -6.42 -23.70
CA GLU A 139 1.47 -6.64 -24.98
C GLU A 139 2.31 -6.19 -26.19
N TYR A 140 3.27 -5.28 -26.00
CA TYR A 140 4.19 -4.82 -27.05
C TYR A 140 5.54 -5.56 -27.04
N ILE A 141 5.82 -6.38 -26.02
CA ILE A 141 6.97 -7.28 -25.96
C ILE A 141 6.42 -8.67 -26.24
N SER A 142 6.38 -9.05 -27.52
CA SER A 142 5.94 -10.38 -27.96
C SER A 142 6.55 -11.47 -27.09
N LYS A 143 5.72 -12.38 -26.54
CA LYS A 143 6.15 -13.59 -25.80
C LYS A 143 7.14 -14.47 -26.58
N ASP A 144 7.26 -14.24 -27.88
CA ASP A 144 8.23 -14.83 -28.80
C ASP A 144 9.55 -14.04 -28.87
N MET A 145 9.85 -13.15 -27.90
CA MET A 145 11.24 -12.90 -27.53
C MET A 145 11.80 -14.16 -26.89
N ILE A 146 11.99 -15.19 -27.74
CA ILE A 146 13.16 -16.05 -27.71
C ILE A 146 14.30 -15.13 -27.26
N PRO A 147 15.13 -15.50 -26.26
CA PRO A 147 16.30 -14.71 -25.92
C PRO A 147 17.02 -14.50 -27.23
N PHE A 148 16.92 -13.28 -27.76
CA PHE A 148 17.46 -12.97 -29.06
C PHE A 148 18.94 -12.88 -28.75
N SER A 149 19.65 -14.01 -28.85
CA SER A 149 21.09 -14.10 -28.76
C SER A 149 21.62 -13.36 -29.97
N ILE A 150 21.66 -12.03 -29.80
CA ILE A 150 22.21 -11.04 -30.72
C ILE A 150 23.55 -11.57 -31.23
N SER A 151 24.36 -12.09 -30.29
CA SER A 151 25.64 -12.75 -30.52
C SER A 151 25.63 -13.90 -31.54
N GLU A 152 24.61 -14.77 -31.59
CA GLU A 152 24.56 -15.94 -32.48
C GLU A 152 24.25 -15.54 -33.93
N LYS A 153 23.35 -14.58 -34.15
CA LYS A 153 22.97 -14.09 -35.49
C LYS A 153 23.94 -13.06 -36.08
N LEU A 154 24.64 -12.28 -35.23
CA LEU A 154 25.60 -11.25 -35.66
C LEU A 154 26.99 -11.80 -36.01
N SER A 155 27.26 -13.09 -35.80
CA SER A 155 28.48 -13.76 -36.29
C SER A 155 28.71 -13.62 -37.81
N SER A 156 27.65 -13.30 -38.55
CA SER A 156 27.65 -13.05 -40.00
C SER A 156 27.91 -11.59 -40.41
N LEU A 157 27.93 -10.63 -39.48
CA LEU A 157 28.09 -9.21 -39.78
C LEU A 157 29.55 -8.76 -39.69
N HIS A 158 30.08 -8.21 -40.79
CA HIS A 158 31.51 -7.97 -41.00
C HIS A 158 32.14 -6.84 -40.16
N SER A 159 31.37 -6.02 -39.45
CA SER A 159 31.88 -4.87 -38.70
C SER A 159 32.06 -5.20 -37.21
N HIS A 160 33.32 -5.20 -36.75
CA HIS A 160 33.69 -5.40 -35.35
C HIS A 160 32.97 -4.42 -34.41
N ILE A 161 32.73 -3.19 -34.86
CA ILE A 161 32.07 -2.14 -34.07
C ILE A 161 30.60 -2.50 -33.81
N THR A 162 29.91 -3.04 -34.81
CA THR A 162 28.51 -3.47 -34.70
C THR A 162 28.38 -4.64 -33.73
N TYR A 163 29.31 -5.60 -33.79
CA TYR A 163 29.35 -6.72 -32.85
C TYR A 163 29.54 -6.25 -31.40
N THR A 164 30.49 -5.35 -31.16
CA THR A 164 30.74 -4.80 -29.82
C THR A 164 29.56 -4.00 -29.28
N ALA A 165 28.92 -3.17 -30.11
CA ALA A 165 27.75 -2.39 -29.70
C ALA A 165 26.56 -3.30 -29.34
N ALA A 166 26.37 -4.37 -30.12
CA ALA A 166 25.28 -5.32 -29.91
C ALA A 166 25.50 -6.18 -28.65
N LYS A 167 26.75 -6.59 -28.35
CA LYS A 167 27.10 -7.26 -27.10
C LYS A 167 26.90 -6.37 -25.87
N ASN A 168 27.26 -5.08 -25.98
CA ASN A 168 27.01 -4.12 -24.90
C ASN A 168 25.52 -3.92 -24.66
N PHE A 169 24.72 -3.86 -25.73
CA PHE A 169 23.27 -3.76 -25.63
C PHE A 169 22.65 -5.00 -24.99
N GLU A 170 23.12 -6.21 -25.34
CA GLU A 170 22.69 -7.47 -24.72
C GLU A 170 23.03 -7.52 -23.22
N GLY A 171 24.22 -7.03 -22.82
CA GLY A 171 24.58 -6.87 -21.41
C GLY A 171 23.63 -5.95 -20.65
N ILE A 172 23.33 -4.78 -21.21
CA ILE A 172 22.39 -3.81 -20.61
C ILE A 172 20.98 -4.41 -20.50
N LEU A 173 20.53 -5.19 -21.48
CA LEU A 173 19.22 -5.86 -21.46
C LEU A 173 19.13 -6.90 -20.34
N ASN A 174 20.19 -7.67 -20.14
CA ASN A 174 20.28 -8.65 -19.06
C ASN A 174 20.30 -7.96 -17.69
N ASP A 175 21.07 -6.88 -17.53
CA ASP A 175 21.10 -6.09 -16.29
C ASP A 175 19.71 -5.50 -15.96
N LEU A 176 19.03 -4.94 -16.96
CA LEU A 176 17.67 -4.40 -16.80
C LEU A 176 16.63 -5.47 -16.44
N SER A 177 16.79 -6.71 -16.91
CA SER A 177 15.88 -7.80 -16.58
C SER A 177 15.96 -8.21 -15.10
N ILE A 178 17.15 -8.12 -14.48
CA ILE A 178 17.39 -8.50 -13.09
C ILE A 178 16.84 -7.45 -12.11
N ASP A 179 16.94 -6.17 -12.44
CA ASP A 179 16.48 -5.08 -11.55
C ASP A 179 14.95 -5.02 -11.40
N THR A 180 14.19 -5.57 -12.36
CA THR A 180 12.72 -5.54 -12.30
C THR A 180 12.12 -6.46 -11.23
N ASP A 181 12.83 -7.48 -10.78
CA ASP A 181 12.33 -8.45 -9.79
C ASP A 181 12.53 -7.98 -8.33
N ILE A 182 13.57 -7.17 -8.07
CA ILE A 182 13.95 -6.72 -6.72
C ILE A 182 12.93 -5.70 -6.15
N GLU A 183 12.31 -4.88 -6.99
CA GLU A 183 11.31 -3.88 -6.57
C GLU A 183 9.97 -4.50 -6.08
N ILE A 184 9.73 -5.78 -6.37
CA ILE A 184 8.50 -6.50 -6.01
C ILE A 184 8.57 -7.06 -4.57
N GLU A 185 9.78 -7.24 -4.02
CA GLU A 185 9.98 -7.90 -2.72
C GLU A 185 9.48 -7.08 -1.53
N TYR A 186 9.69 -5.75 -1.55
CA TYR A 186 9.12 -4.82 -0.56
C TYR A 186 7.59 -4.88 -0.49
N PHE A 187 6.96 -5.20 -1.62
CA PHE A 187 5.51 -5.34 -1.70
C PHE A 187 5.01 -6.62 -1.06
N ASN A 188 5.74 -7.73 -1.21
CA ASN A 188 5.38 -9.01 -0.61
C ASN A 188 5.32 -8.91 0.92
N VAL A 189 6.22 -8.14 1.55
CA VAL A 189 6.16 -7.88 3.00
C VAL A 189 4.84 -7.22 3.39
N PHE A 190 4.30 -6.31 2.57
CA PHE A 190 3.04 -5.63 2.89
C PHE A 190 1.78 -6.39 2.49
N THR A 191 1.81 -7.18 1.42
CA THR A 191 0.64 -7.92 0.94
C THR A 191 0.49 -9.31 1.54
N ASN A 192 1.58 -9.92 2.02
CA ASN A 192 1.53 -11.25 2.61
C ASN A 192 1.38 -11.21 4.15
N VAL A 193 1.76 -10.10 4.80
CA VAL A 193 1.58 -9.91 6.25
C VAL A 193 0.17 -9.37 6.58
N PHE A 194 -0.52 -8.72 5.63
CA PHE A 194 -1.85 -8.10 5.84
C PHE A 194 -2.79 -8.16 4.62
#